data_AF-I3EFS1-F1
#
_entry.id   AF-I3EFS1-F1
#
_cell.length_a   1.000
_cell.length_b   1.000
_cell.length_c   1.000
_cell.angle_alpha   90.00
_cell.angle_beta   90.00
_cell.angle_gamma   90.00
#
_symmetry.space_group_name_H-M   'P 1'
#
loop_
_entity.id
_entity.type
_entity.pdbx_description
1 polymer ?
#
loop_
_entity_poly.entity_id
_entity_poly.type
_entity_poly.pdbx_seq_one_letter_code
_entity_poly.pdbx_strand_id
1 'polypeptide(L)'
;MALPGEYGYTPRLIRPYVNSTAACIVEYIAYNHVLLRIIAIDGIKSIEVPAVIHREDAQYGIKDETKLNELFSPGDTVHGRVLSLGESGNVVISTADTAHGVVKAKDYETLQDIRMSKNKFIHNGKELNRKNAVL
;
A
#
# COMPACT_ATOMS: atom_id res chain seq x y z
N MET A 1 -11.99 23.97 37.06
CA MET A 1 -10.97 24.49 36.13
C MET A 1 -10.49 23.30 35.31
N ALA A 2 -11.10 23.04 34.15
CA ALA A 2 -10.75 21.91 33.29
C ALA A 2 -9.81 22.42 32.19
N LEU A 3 -8.71 21.70 31.95
CA LEU A 3 -7.70 22.07 30.96
C LEU A 3 -8.31 22.01 29.54
N PRO A 4 -8.11 23.03 28.69
CA PRO A 4 -8.55 22.98 27.30
C PRO A 4 -7.54 22.16 26.48
N GLY A 5 -7.84 20.89 26.20
CA GLY A 5 -6.92 20.07 25.39
C GLY A 5 -7.37 18.64 25.11
N GLU A 6 -8.27 18.06 25.89
CA GLU A 6 -8.79 16.71 25.62
C GLU A 6 -10.04 16.77 24.74
N TYR A 7 -9.89 17.28 23.50
CA TYR A 7 -10.79 16.84 22.45
C TYR A 7 -10.46 15.38 22.20
N GLY A 8 -11.21 14.49 22.85
CA GLY A 8 -11.16 13.05 22.59
C GLY A 8 -11.37 12.82 21.11
N TYR A 9 -10.26 12.67 20.38
CA TYR A 9 -10.27 12.24 18.99
C TYR A 9 -10.70 10.79 19.03
N THR A 10 -12.01 10.53 19.03
CA THR A 10 -12.52 9.20 18.74
C THR A 10 -12.10 8.95 17.29
N PRO A 11 -11.11 8.08 17.03
CA PRO A 11 -10.67 7.87 15.66
C PRO A 11 -11.90 7.39 14.89
N ARG A 12 -12.34 8.17 13.91
CA ARG A 12 -13.44 7.77 13.03
C ARG A 12 -12.97 6.53 12.28
N LEU A 13 -13.38 5.38 12.80
CA LEU A 13 -13.02 4.09 12.28
C LEU A 13 -13.86 3.85 11.02
N ILE A 14 -13.24 4.11 9.87
CA ILE A 14 -13.88 3.89 8.58
C ILE A 14 -13.67 2.44 8.14
N ARG A 15 -14.68 1.87 7.50
CA ARG A 15 -14.58 0.56 6.83
C ARG A 15 -14.24 0.78 5.35
N PRO A 16 -13.51 -0.14 4.71
CA PRO A 16 -13.28 -0.07 3.27
C PRO A 16 -14.59 -0.09 2.49
N TYR A 17 -14.63 0.72 1.44
CA TYR A 17 -15.72 0.78 0.49
C TYR A 17 -15.15 0.84 -0.93
N VAL A 18 -15.96 0.42 -1.91
CA VAL A 18 -15.50 0.36 -3.30
C VAL A 18 -15.13 1.76 -3.79
N ASN A 19 -14.04 1.85 -4.54
CA ASN A 19 -13.42 3.09 -5.06
C ASN A 19 -12.72 4.00 -4.04
N SER A 20 -12.65 3.65 -2.76
CA SER A 20 -11.84 4.41 -1.80
C SER A 20 -10.35 4.22 -2.06
N THR A 21 -9.53 5.20 -1.66
CA THR A 21 -8.07 5.06 -1.67
C THR A 21 -7.61 4.44 -0.36
N ALA A 22 -7.05 3.23 -0.43
CA ALA A 22 -6.51 2.53 0.73
C ALA A 22 -4.98 2.68 0.79
N ALA A 23 -4.48 3.01 1.97
CA ALA A 23 -3.08 2.87 2.32
C ALA A 23 -2.87 1.51 2.98
N CYS A 24 -1.94 0.74 2.45
CA CYS A 24 -1.73 -0.66 2.83
C CYS A 24 -0.25 -0.93 3.07
N ILE A 25 0.05 -1.85 3.98
CA ILE A 25 1.39 -2.37 4.19
C ILE A 25 1.47 -3.74 3.51
N VAL A 26 2.50 -3.97 2.71
CA VAL A 26 2.76 -5.27 2.09
C VAL A 26 3.24 -6.23 3.18
N GLU A 27 2.52 -7.33 3.37
CA GLU A 27 2.87 -8.36 4.35
C GLU A 27 3.67 -9.49 3.67
N TYR A 28 3.17 -9.95 2.52
CA TYR A 28 3.76 -11.10 1.81
C TYR A 28 3.54 -10.99 0.30
N ILE A 29 4.51 -11.50 -0.47
CA ILE A 29 4.47 -11.50 -1.93
C ILE A 29 4.47 -12.95 -2.40
N ALA A 30 3.38 -13.36 -3.04
CA ALA A 30 3.28 -14.61 -3.75
C ALA A 30 3.56 -14.41 -5.25
N TYR A 31 3.57 -15.50 -6.01
CA TYR A 31 3.87 -15.46 -7.46
C TYR A 31 2.85 -14.65 -8.27
N ASN A 32 1.55 -14.80 -7.95
CA ASN A 32 0.43 -14.20 -8.70
C ASN A 32 -0.35 -13.13 -7.92
N HIS A 33 -0.03 -12.92 -6.65
CA HIS A 33 -0.72 -11.95 -5.83
C HIS A 33 0.18 -11.43 -4.70
N VAL A 34 -0.16 -10.26 -4.19
CA VAL A 34 0.49 -9.64 -3.04
C VAL A 34 -0.54 -9.55 -1.93
N LEU A 35 -0.20 -10.06 -0.75
CA LEU A 35 -1.01 -9.90 0.45
C LEU A 35 -0.58 -8.62 1.17
N LEU A 36 -1.57 -7.80 1.48
CA LEU A 36 -1.39 -6.54 2.17
C LEU A 36 -2.34 -6.43 3.35
N ARG A 37 -2.08 -5.44 4.19
CA ARG A 37 -2.93 -5.05 5.30
C ARG A 37 -3.27 -3.57 5.18
N ILE A 38 -4.56 -3.26 5.14
CA ILE A 38 -5.05 -1.88 5.09
C ILE A 38 -4.82 -1.23 6.45
N ILE A 39 -4.23 -0.04 6.46
CA ILE A 39 -4.00 0.76 7.69
C ILE A 39 -4.82 2.05 7.71
N ALA A 40 -5.11 2.60 6.53
CA ALA A 40 -5.87 3.84 6.40
C ALA A 40 -6.66 3.84 5.09
N ILE A 41 -7.75 4.60 5.07
CA ILE A 41 -8.65 4.76 3.93
C ILE A 41 -8.99 6.24 3.81
N ASP A 42 -8.76 6.80 2.63
CA ASP A 42 -8.91 8.24 2.34
C ASP A 42 -8.20 9.14 3.35
N GLY A 43 -7.02 8.71 3.82
CA GLY A 43 -6.22 9.40 4.83
C GLY A 43 -6.74 9.28 6.28
N ILE A 44 -7.81 8.52 6.50
CA ILE A 44 -8.37 8.27 7.84
C ILE A 44 -7.92 6.88 8.30
N LYS A 45 -7.49 6.76 9.56
CA LYS A 45 -7.09 5.48 10.15
C LYS A 45 -8.26 4.48 10.11
N SER A 46 -8.02 3.31 9.54
CA SER A 46 -9.01 2.25 9.38
C SER A 46 -8.75 1.10 10.35
N ILE A 47 -9.72 0.19 10.48
CA ILE A 47 -9.44 -1.16 10.98
C ILE A 47 -8.40 -1.84 10.08
N GLU A 48 -7.57 -2.69 10.69
CA GLU A 48 -6.65 -3.55 9.98
C GLU A 48 -7.44 -4.65 9.26
N VAL A 49 -7.51 -4.55 7.93
CA VAL A 49 -8.24 -5.50 7.09
C VAL A 49 -7.26 -6.14 6.13
N PRO A 50 -7.28 -7.48 5.95
CA PRO A 50 -6.47 -8.14 4.96
C PRO A 50 -6.92 -7.74 3.55
N ALA A 51 -5.94 -7.48 2.69
CA ALA A 51 -6.13 -7.07 1.32
C ALA A 51 -5.23 -7.86 0.38
N VAL A 52 -5.62 -7.88 -0.89
CA VAL A 52 -4.90 -8.57 -1.95
C VAL A 52 -4.79 -7.69 -3.19
N ILE A 53 -3.60 -7.64 -3.78
CA ILE A 53 -3.38 -7.11 -5.12
C ILE A 53 -3.10 -8.32 -6.01
N HIS A 54 -3.94 -8.53 -7.02
CA HIS A 54 -3.66 -9.54 -8.04
C HIS A 54 -2.60 -9.04 -9.02
N ARG A 55 -1.91 -9.97 -9.67
CA ARG A 55 -0.87 -9.64 -10.64
C ARG A 55 -1.38 -8.73 -11.76
N GLU A 56 -2.56 -9.02 -12.30
CA GLU A 56 -3.18 -8.20 -13.35
C GLU A 56 -3.50 -6.77 -12.89
N ASP A 57 -3.74 -6.59 -11.59
CA ASP A 57 -4.08 -5.33 -10.95
C ASP A 57 -2.86 -4.57 -10.38
N ALA A 58 -1.67 -5.17 -10.45
CA ALA A 58 -0.44 -4.57 -9.98
C ALA A 58 0.04 -3.43 -10.91
N GLN A 59 -0.12 -3.58 -12.23
CA GLN A 59 0.32 -2.59 -13.20
C GLN A 59 -0.49 -2.65 -14.49
N TYR A 60 -0.89 -1.48 -14.99
CA TYR A 60 -1.52 -1.39 -16.30
C TYR A 60 -0.58 -1.93 -17.38
N GLY A 61 -1.05 -2.93 -18.14
CA GLY A 61 -0.25 -3.57 -19.19
C GLY A 61 0.96 -4.36 -18.66
N ILE A 62 0.87 -4.95 -17.46
CA ILE A 62 1.92 -5.82 -16.92
C ILE A 62 2.26 -6.94 -17.91
N LYS A 63 3.56 -7.15 -18.14
CA LYS A 63 4.04 -8.25 -18.99
C LYS A 63 4.11 -9.54 -18.19
N ASP A 64 4.02 -10.68 -18.87
CA ASP A 64 4.11 -12.02 -18.25
C ASP A 64 5.49 -12.28 -17.60
N GLU A 65 6.52 -11.59 -18.07
CA GLU A 65 7.90 -11.66 -17.59
C GLU A 65 8.16 -10.84 -16.30
N THR A 66 7.29 -9.88 -15.95
CA THR A 66 7.49 -8.98 -14.79
C THR A 66 7.19 -9.69 -13.47
N LYS A 67 8.11 -9.68 -12.50
CA LYS A 67 7.86 -10.31 -11.20
C LYS A 67 7.31 -9.28 -10.21
N LEU A 68 6.32 -9.68 -9.41
CA LEU A 68 5.75 -8.82 -8.36
C LEU A 68 6.80 -8.39 -7.32
N ASN A 69 7.80 -9.24 -7.12
CA ASN A 69 8.95 -9.03 -6.25
C ASN A 69 9.82 -7.84 -6.69
N GLU A 70 9.76 -7.48 -7.98
CA GLU A 70 10.44 -6.31 -8.55
C GLU A 70 9.59 -5.03 -8.42
N LEU A 71 8.31 -5.14 -8.09
CA LEU A 71 7.40 -4.00 -7.95
C LEU A 71 7.19 -3.63 -6.48
N PHE A 72 7.15 -4.64 -5.59
CA PHE A 72 6.81 -4.50 -4.17
C PHE A 72 7.81 -5.23 -3.27
N SER A 73 8.01 -4.73 -2.05
CA SER A 73 8.72 -5.40 -0.96
C SER A 73 7.81 -5.64 0.22
N PRO A 74 8.03 -6.72 1.01
CA PRO A 74 7.46 -6.81 2.35
C PRO A 74 7.86 -5.60 3.19
N GLY A 75 6.89 -4.98 3.86
CA GLY A 75 7.06 -3.75 4.65
C GLY A 75 6.83 -2.45 3.89
N ASP A 76 6.71 -2.48 2.55
CA ASP A 76 6.39 -1.29 1.77
C ASP A 76 4.97 -0.81 2.07
N THR A 77 4.80 0.51 2.17
CA THR A 77 3.49 1.15 2.21
C THR A 77 3.06 1.51 0.80
N VAL A 78 1.96 0.90 0.37
CA VAL A 78 1.36 1.02 -0.97
C VAL A 78 0.04 1.76 -0.86
N HIS A 79 -0.19 2.72 -1.74
CA HIS A 79 -1.49 3.31 -2.01
C HIS A 79 -2.14 2.58 -3.18
N GLY A 80 -3.37 2.14 -2.99
CA GLY A 80 -4.17 1.48 -4.02
C GLY A 80 -5.63 1.86 -3.92
N ARG A 81 -6.37 1.59 -4.99
CA ARG A 81 -7.82 1.80 -5.05
C ARG A 81 -8.52 0.49 -4.71
N VAL A 82 -9.52 0.55 -3.84
CA VAL A 82 -10.35 -0.62 -3.52
C VAL A 82 -11.25 -0.94 -4.71
N LEU A 83 -11.09 -2.12 -5.30
CA LEU A 83 -11.95 -2.62 -6.37
C LEU A 83 -13.18 -3.34 -5.83
N SER A 84 -12.99 -4.20 -4.84
CA SER A 84 -14.04 -5.02 -4.25
C SER A 84 -13.70 -5.33 -2.80
N LEU A 85 -14.73 -5.52 -1.98
CA LEU A 85 -14.55 -5.89 -0.58
C LEU A 85 -14.25 -7.38 -0.39
N GLY A 86 -14.53 -8.21 -1.41
CA GLY A 86 -14.46 -9.67 -1.33
C GLY A 86 -15.58 -10.22 -0.43
N GLU A 87 -16.42 -11.11 -0.95
CA GLU A 87 -17.61 -11.57 -0.20
C GLU A 87 -17.29 -12.31 1.12
N SER A 88 -16.11 -12.92 1.26
CA SER A 88 -15.73 -13.71 2.46
C SER A 88 -14.22 -13.74 2.74
N GLY A 89 -13.44 -12.74 2.32
CA GLY A 89 -11.97 -12.85 2.38
C GLY A 89 -11.24 -11.52 2.44
N ASN A 90 -10.43 -11.27 1.40
CA ASN A 90 -9.52 -10.14 1.33
C ASN A 90 -10.11 -9.05 0.44
N VAL A 91 -9.93 -7.79 0.84
CA VAL A 91 -10.27 -6.63 0.02
C VAL A 91 -9.37 -6.62 -1.21
N VAL A 92 -9.96 -6.56 -2.40
CA VAL A 92 -9.21 -6.52 -3.65
C VAL A 92 -8.82 -5.08 -3.93
N ILE A 93 -7.52 -4.86 -4.11
CA ILE A 93 -6.93 -3.56 -4.35
C ILE A 93 -6.25 -3.56 -5.71
N SER A 94 -6.42 -2.47 -6.44
CA SER A 94 -5.69 -2.22 -7.66
C SER A 94 -4.72 -1.07 -7.49
N THR A 95 -3.53 -1.27 -8.03
CA THR A 95 -2.53 -0.22 -8.17
C THR A 95 -2.30 0.12 -9.63
N ALA A 96 -3.08 -0.42 -10.57
CA ALA A 96 -2.83 -0.30 -12.01
C ALA A 96 -2.63 1.14 -12.49
N ASP A 97 -3.35 2.08 -11.89
CA ASP A 97 -3.30 3.51 -12.16
C ASP A 97 -2.00 4.18 -11.66
N THR A 98 -1.51 5.20 -12.38
CA THR A 98 -0.23 5.87 -12.09
C THR A 98 -0.20 6.65 -10.77
N ALA A 99 -1.37 7.08 -10.26
CA ALA A 99 -1.48 7.74 -8.96
C ALA A 99 -1.36 6.75 -7.78
N HIS A 100 -1.31 5.44 -8.07
CA HIS A 100 -1.32 4.36 -7.08
C HIS A 100 -0.03 3.52 -7.19
N GLY A 101 0.54 3.18 -6.05
CA GLY A 101 1.85 2.52 -5.96
C GLY A 101 2.48 2.66 -4.57
N VAL A 102 3.75 2.30 -4.47
CA VAL A 102 4.56 2.44 -3.26
C VAL A 102 4.78 3.92 -2.96
N VAL A 103 4.32 4.35 -1.78
CA VAL A 103 4.49 5.72 -1.26
C VAL A 103 5.67 5.78 -0.29
N LYS A 104 5.84 4.73 0.51
CA LYS A 104 6.94 4.62 1.48
C LYS A 104 7.55 3.24 1.34
N ALA A 105 8.80 3.17 0.90
CA ALA A 105 9.53 1.91 0.89
C ALA A 105 10.22 1.70 2.24
N LYS A 106 10.19 0.47 2.72
CA LYS A 106 10.89 0.08 3.94
C LYS A 106 11.85 -1.06 3.62
N ASP A 107 13.08 -0.92 4.08
CA ASP A 107 14.05 -1.99 3.89
C ASP A 107 13.71 -3.15 4.84
N TYR A 108 13.63 -4.37 4.30
CA TYR A 108 13.23 -5.54 5.09
C TYR A 108 14.30 -5.96 6.11
N GLU A 109 15.58 -5.75 5.80
CA GLU A 109 16.70 -6.20 6.62
C GLU A 109 17.04 -5.21 7.73
N THR A 110 17.06 -3.91 7.40
CA THR A 110 17.43 -2.84 8.33
C THR A 110 16.21 -2.19 9.00
N LEU A 111 15.00 -2.47 8.52
CA LEU A 111 13.75 -1.83 8.93
C LEU A 111 13.80 -0.29 8.82
N GLN A 112 14.77 0.25 8.06
CA GLN A 112 14.92 1.68 7.87
C GLN A 112 13.98 2.18 6.76
N ASP A 113 13.49 3.40 6.95
CA ASP A 113 12.68 4.08 5.95
C ASP A 113 13.58 4.52 4.77
N ILE A 114 13.22 4.08 3.57
CA ILE A 114 13.96 4.43 2.35
C ILE A 114 13.39 5.73 1.82
N ARG A 115 14.22 6.77 1.75
CA ARG A 115 13.82 8.06 1.18
C ARG A 115 13.75 7.96 -0.33
N MET A 116 12.66 8.49 -0.87
CA MET A 116 12.50 8.68 -2.31
C MET A 116 13.31 9.90 -2.76
N SER A 117 14.08 9.76 -3.84
CA SER A 117 14.79 10.87 -4.49
C SER A 117 14.55 10.80 -5.99
N LYS A 118 14.05 11.88 -6.59
CA LYS A 118 13.71 11.97 -8.03
C LYS A 118 12.84 10.81 -8.55
N ASN A 119 11.76 10.47 -7.84
CA ASN A 119 10.85 9.38 -8.22
C ASN A 119 11.53 8.00 -8.27
N LYS A 120 12.59 7.79 -7.50
CA LYS A 120 13.27 6.50 -7.32
C LYS A 120 13.59 6.27 -5.85
N PHE A 121 13.45 5.04 -5.38
CA PHE A 121 13.90 4.67 -4.04
C PHE A 121 15.38 4.29 -4.11
N ILE A 122 16.22 5.01 -3.36
CA ILE A 122 17.66 4.74 -3.31
C ILE A 122 17.98 4.22 -1.92
N HIS A 123 18.45 2.98 -1.83
CA HIS A 123 18.91 2.37 -0.57
C HIS A 123 20.34 1.88 -0.74
N ASN A 124 21.25 2.29 0.16
CA ASN A 124 22.68 1.93 0.13
C ASN A 124 23.36 2.15 -1.23
N GLY A 125 23.01 3.23 -1.93
CA GLY A 125 23.56 3.58 -3.24
C GLY A 125 23.05 2.74 -4.41
N LYS A 126 22.11 1.82 -4.18
CA LYS A 126 21.42 1.06 -5.23
C LYS A 126 20.02 1.62 -5.48
N GLU A 127 19.66 1.76 -6.74
CA GLU A 127 18.30 2.08 -7.16
C GLU A 127 17.44 0.83 -6.96
N LEU A 128 16.37 0.96 -6.17
CA LEU A 128 15.37 -0.08 -6.01
C LEU A 128 14.31 0.13 -7.09
N ASN A 129 14.13 -0.89 -7.94
CA ASN A 129 12.98 -0.96 -8.81
C ASN A 129 11.74 -1.16 -7.92
N ARG A 130 10.87 -0.16 -7.90
CA ARG A 130 9.58 -0.18 -7.20
C ARG A 130 8.57 0.57 -8.04
N LYS A 131 7.31 0.16 -7.96
CA LYS A 131 6.23 0.88 -8.62
C LYS A 131 5.84 2.10 -7.80
N ASN A 132 6.43 3.23 -8.12
CA ASN A 132 6.24 4.46 -7.37
C ASN A 132 4.89 5.10 -7.68
N ALA A 133 4.16 5.50 -6.64
CA ALA A 133 2.99 6.35 -6.82
C ALA A 133 3.45 7.74 -7.28
N VAL A 134 2.90 8.25 -8.37
CA VAL A 134 3.06 9.66 -8.76
C VAL A 134 1.97 10.43 -8.01
N LEU A 135 2.28 10.86 -6.78
CA LEU A 135 1.43 11.71 -5.96
C LEU A 135 1.60 13.19 -6.29
#